data_AF-A0A143X1A7-F1
#
_entry.id   AF-A0A143X1A7-F1
#
_cell.length_a   1.000
_cell.length_b   1.000
_cell.length_c   1.000
_cell.angle_alpha   90.00
_cell.angle_beta   90.00
_cell.angle_gamma   90.00
#
_symmetry.space_group_name_H-M   'P 1'
#
loop_
_entity.id
_entity.type
_entity.pdbx_description
1 polymer ?
#
loop_
_entity_poly.entity_id
_entity_poly.type
_entity_poly.pdbx_seq_one_letter_code
_entity_poly.pdbx_strand_id
1 'polypeptide(L)' 'MLAYDENGVMREFYEHEGVVVCSHCYRLYKQLIEEQIPGFREVNDDICPYCKKSNGRSGDVEFYNYVISTEELSKLKKK' A
#
# COMPACT_ATOMS: atom_id res chain seq x y z
N MET A 1 -2.31 12.79 6.73
CA MET A 1 -3.68 13.36 6.89
C MET A 1 -4.01 13.49 8.38
N LEU A 2 -5.02 14.28 8.80
CA LEU A 2 -5.43 14.36 10.22
C LEU A 2 -6.71 13.55 10.46
N ALA A 3 -6.72 12.66 11.47
CA ALA A 3 -7.92 11.95 11.91
C ALA A 3 -7.94 11.80 13.44
N TYR A 4 -9.08 11.42 14.01
CA TYR A 4 -9.23 11.21 15.45
C TYR A 4 -8.94 9.75 15.81
N ASP A 5 -8.21 9.51 16.89
CA ASP A 5 -7.99 8.18 17.45
C ASP A 5 -9.19 7.69 18.30
N GLU A 6 -9.07 6.48 18.86
CA GLU A 6 -10.07 5.86 19.74
C GLU A 6 -10.41 6.67 21.01
N ASN A 7 -9.54 7.60 21.40
CA ASN A 7 -9.73 8.51 22.54
C ASN A 7 -10.26 9.88 22.12
N GLY A 8 -10.60 10.06 20.83
CA GLY A 8 -11.04 11.35 20.29
C GLY A 8 -9.92 12.39 20.17
N VAL A 9 -8.65 11.95 20.16
CA VAL A 9 -7.50 12.85 19.99
C VAL A 9 -7.13 12.92 18.51
N MET A 10 -7.06 14.14 17.98
CA MET A 10 -6.63 14.37 16.60
C MET A 10 -5.13 14.08 16.47
N ARG A 11 -4.77 13.22 15.52
CA ARG A 11 -3.39 12.84 15.22
C ARG A 11 -3.12 12.89 13.72
N GLU A 12 -1.83 13.03 13.40
CA GLU A 12 -1.33 12.87 12.03
C GLU A 12 -1.21 11.38 11.70
N PHE A 13 -1.76 11.00 10.55
CA PHE A 13 -1.69 9.67 9.97
C PHE A 13 -0.78 9.68 8.76
N TYR A 14 0.04 8.63 8.66
CA TYR A 14 1.00 8.45 7.59
C TYR A 14 0.37 7.72 6.39
N GLU A 15 0.60 8.29 5.21
CA GLU A 15 0.24 7.71 3.92
C GLU A 15 1.49 7.74 3.03
N HIS A 16 1.78 6.63 2.35
CA HIS A 16 2.92 6.55 1.45
C HIS A 16 2.57 5.81 0.17
N GLU A 17 2.85 6.46 -0.96
CA GLU A 17 2.72 5.90 -2.29
C GLU A 17 4.09 5.53 -2.88
N GLY A 18 4.20 4.33 -3.44
CA GLY A 18 5.45 3.85 -4.02
C GLY A 18 5.27 2.76 -5.08
N VAL A 19 6.40 2.24 -5.56
CA VAL A 19 6.46 1.12 -6.49
C VAL A 19 7.18 -0.05 -5.83
N VAL A 20 6.57 -1.23 -5.91
CA VAL A 20 7.07 -2.48 -5.30
C VAL A 20 7.15 -3.58 -6.34
N VAL A 21 8.07 -4.52 -6.13
CA VAL A 21 8.26 -5.69 -6.99
C VAL A 21 7.59 -6.89 -6.33
N CYS A 22 6.71 -7.58 -7.07
CA CYS A 22 6.13 -8.82 -6.57
C CYS A 22 7.17 -9.94 -6.53
N SER A 23 7.29 -10.65 -5.41
CA SER A 23 8.23 -11.77 -5.23
C SER A 23 7.85 -13.04 -6.01
N HIS A 24 6.60 -13.12 -6.48
CA HIS A 24 6.09 -14.30 -7.19
C HIS A 24 6.12 -14.18 -8.71
N CYS A 25 5.77 -13.01 -9.27
CA CYS A 25 5.70 -12.79 -10.71
C CYS A 25 6.71 -11.76 -11.24
N TYR A 26 7.48 -11.14 -10.34
CA TYR A 26 8.55 -10.18 -10.64
C TYR A 26 8.10 -8.93 -11.41
N ARG A 27 6.79 -8.65 -11.45
CA ARG A 27 6.25 -7.42 -12.00
C ARG A 27 6.23 -6.32 -10.95
N LEU A 28 6.56 -5.11 -11.40
CA LEU A 28 6.40 -3.87 -10.63
C LEU A 28 4.91 -3.51 -10.55
N TYR A 29 4.42 -3.16 -9.38
CA TYR A 29 3.08 -2.60 -9.16
C TYR A 29 3.16 -1.36 -8.27
N LYS A 30 2.13 -0.50 -8.38
CA LYS A 30 2.00 0.68 -7.55
C LYS A 30 1.30 0.29 -6.26
N GLN A 31 1.78 0.80 -5.14
CA GLN A 31 1.23 0.51 -3.82
C GLN A 31 1.10 1.81 -3.04
N LEU A 32 -0.09 2.01 -2.49
CA LEU A 32 -0.36 3.00 -1.46
C LEU A 32 -0.50 2.25 -0.13
N ILE A 33 0.18 2.75 0.89
CA ILE A 33 0.17 2.22 2.24
C ILE A 33 -0.41 3.29 3.15
N GLU A 34 -1.46 2.93 3.89
CA GLU A 34 -2.14 3.82 4.84
C GLU A 34 -2.09 3.21 6.24
N GLU A 35 -1.74 4.00 7.25
CA GLU A 35 -1.76 3.57 8.65
C GLU A 35 -3.18 3.31 9.14
N GLN A 36 -3.41 2.15 9.77
CA GLN A 36 -4.70 1.81 10.35
C GLN A 36 -4.95 2.49 11.69
N ILE A 37 -6.18 2.92 11.89
CA ILE A 37 -6.64 3.54 13.13
C ILE A 37 -6.55 2.53 14.28
N PRO A 38 -5.86 2.85 15.40
CA PRO A 38 -5.90 2.02 16.61
C PRO A 38 -7.34 1.70 17.03
N GLY A 39 -7.60 0.44 17.40
CA GLY A 39 -8.94 -0.04 17.77
C GLY A 39 -9.80 -0.57 16.61
N PHE A 40 -9.45 -0.26 15.36
CA PHE A 40 -10.13 -0.74 14.14
C PHE A 40 -9.21 -1.54 13.21
N ARG A 41 -8.19 -2.16 13.79
CA ARG A 41 -7.15 -2.83 13.01
C ARG A 41 -7.59 -4.18 12.49
N GLU A 42 -7.39 -4.39 11.19
CA GLU A 42 -7.63 -5.66 10.51
C GLU A 42 -6.38 -6.08 9.73
N VAL A 43 -6.10 -7.38 9.72
CA VAL A 43 -4.97 -7.89 8.93
C VAL A 43 -5.31 -7.74 7.45
N ASN A 44 -4.52 -6.94 6.75
CA ASN A 44 -4.64 -6.68 5.32
C ASN A 44 -3.49 -7.36 4.57
N ASP A 45 -3.79 -8.02 3.45
CA ASP A 45 -2.81 -8.69 2.60
C ASP A 45 -2.34 -7.78 1.45
N ASP A 46 -1.03 -7.74 1.23
CA ASP A 46 -0.42 -7.12 0.06
C ASP A 46 -0.60 -8.02 -1.18
N ILE A 47 -1.79 -7.93 -1.79
CA ILE A 47 -2.15 -8.74 -2.95
C ILE A 47 -1.62 -8.12 -4.25
N CYS A 48 -0.71 -8.82 -4.93
CA CYS A 48 -0.19 -8.40 -6.23
C CYS A 48 -1.35 -8.27 -7.25
N PRO A 49 -1.49 -7.10 -7.93
CA PRO A 49 -2.63 -6.86 -8.81
C PRO A 49 -2.58 -7.73 -10.07
N TYR A 50 -1.41 -8.23 -10.46
CA TYR A 50 -1.20 -9.07 -11.63
C TYR A 50 -1.45 -10.56 -11.38
N CYS A 51 -0.83 -11.14 -10.35
CA CYS A 51 -0.86 -12.60 -10.11
C CYS A 51 -1.72 -13.02 -8.92
N LYS A 52 -2.28 -12.06 -8.18
CA LYS A 52 -3.16 -12.26 -7.01
C LYS A 52 -2.54 -13.05 -5.85
N LYS A 53 -1.22 -13.24 -5.84
CA LYS A 53 -0.50 -13.80 -4.70
C LYS A 53 -0.15 -12.69 -3.71
N SER A 54 -0.18 -13.03 -2.43
CA SER A 54 0.23 -12.15 -1.33
C SER A 54 1.76 -12.02 -1.29
N ASN A 55 2.26 -10.78 -1.24
CA ASN A 55 3.67 -10.47 -1.00
C ASN A 55 3.96 -10.22 0.50
N GLY A 56 2.94 -10.25 1.35
CA GLY A 56 3.04 -9.93 2.76
C GLY A 56 1.68 -9.56 3.32
N ARG A 57 1.63 -9.29 4.63
CA ARG A 57 0.43 -8.85 5.32
C ARG A 57 0.80 -8.01 6.54
N SER A 58 -0.09 -7.10 6.92
CA SER A 58 0.08 -6.23 8.07
C SER A 58 -1.25 -6.00 8.77
N GLY A 59 -1.23 -5.85 10.09
CA GLY A 59 -2.36 -5.34 10.86
C GLY A 59 -2.18 -3.89 11.29
N ASP A 60 -1.09 -3.25 10.90
CA ASP A 60 -0.81 -1.84 11.21
C ASP A 60 -1.11 -0.92 10.03
N VAL A 61 -1.17 -1.46 8.80
CA VAL A 61 -1.39 -0.69 7.58
C VAL A 61 -2.31 -1.42 6.61
N GLU A 62 -2.99 -0.66 5.78
CA GLU A 62 -3.76 -1.16 4.62
C GLU A 62 -2.93 -1.03 3.34
N PHE A 63 -3.03 -2.05 2.48
CA PHE A 63 -2.37 -2.06 1.18
C PHE A 63 -3.38 -1.82 0.07
N TYR A 64 -3.15 -0.77 -0.70
CA TYR A 64 -3.91 -0.45 -1.91
C TYR A 64 -3.02 -0.61 -3.15
N ASN A 65 -3.25 -1.69 -3.89
CA ASN A 65 -2.37 -2.12 -4.96
C ASN A 65 -2.97 -1.93 -6.36
N TYR A 66 -2.21 -1.30 -7.25
CA TYR A 66 -2.65 -0.93 -8.59
C TYR A 66 -1.68 -1.42 -9.68
N VAL A 67 -2.25 -1.76 -10.84
CA VAL A 67 -1.48 -2.02 -12.06
C VAL A 67 -0.79 -0.73 -12.50
N ILE A 68 0.51 -0.79 -12.76
CA ILE A 68 1.23 0.36 -13.35
C ILE A 68 0.93 0.40 -14.85
N SER A 69 0.57 1.57 -15.35
CA SER A 69 0.38 1.80 -16.78
C SER A 69 1.71 1.76 -17.55
N THR A 70 1.63 1.50 -18.85
CA THR A 70 2.81 1.54 -19.74
C THR A 70 3.49 2.91 -19.74
N GLU A 71 2.70 3.99 -19.63
CA GLU A 71 3.19 5.37 -19.56
C GLU A 71 3.98 5.63 -18.27
N GLU A 72 3.47 5.20 -17.12
CA GLU A 72 4.16 5.35 -15.83
C GLU A 72 5.46 4.51 -15.78
N LEU A 73 5.43 3.28 -16.28
CA LEU A 73 6.63 2.44 -16.42
C LEU A 73 7.71 3.13 -17.26
N SER A 74 7.33 3.85 -18.31
CA SER A 74 8.27 4.56 -19.17
C SER A 74 8.98 5.72 -18.46
N LYS A 75 8.31 6.36 -17.49
CA LYS A 75 8.87 7.45 -16.67
C LYS A 75 9.85 6.92 -15.63
N LEU A 76 9.60 5.71 -15.09
CA LEU A 76 10.51 5.06 -14.13
C LEU A 76 11.86 4.67 -14.73
N LYS A 77 11.92 4.37 -16.04
CA LYS A 77 13.17 3.98 -16.73
C LYS A 77 14.12 5.15 -17.04
N LYS A 78 13.69 6.40 -16.86
CA LYS A 78 14.45 7.60 -17.27
C LYS A 78 15.32 8.21 -16.15
N LYS A 79 15.66 7.45 -15.11
CA LYS A 79 16.55 7.89 -14.03
C LYS A 79 17.92 7.26 -14.14
#